data_AF-T0KQ09-F1
#
_entry.id   AF-T0KQ09-F1
#
_cell.length_a   1.000
_cell.length_b   1.000
_cell.length_c   1.000
_cell.angle_alpha   90.00
_cell.angle_beta   90.00
_cell.angle_gamma   90.00
#
_symmetry.space_group_name_H-M   'P 1'
#
loop_
_entity.id
_entity.type
_entity.pdbx_description
1 polymer ?
#
loop_
_entity_poly.entity_id
_entity_poly.type
_entity_poly.pdbx_seq_one_letter_code
_entity_poly.pdbx_strand_id
1 'polypeptide(L)'
;MELRFQTLCIWFLCGVALAQNATEPPAPLPVNGSQPTNGSITTNGTSSVFAPCALDCISREVVLSPCQTIDNTTCVCNDQGFYKQVEKCIMAGCTPREGIATQKAKADYCHDPVRSQVKMLYGLRSLEIAAWFLVLFRFYARWATRLRYGWDDYIIYIPELVISQLSMFDHIAIRK
;
A
#
# COMPACT_ATOMS: atom_id res chain seq x y z
N MET A 1 -2.33 8.94 36.57
CA MET A 1 -2.35 7.80 35.62
C MET A 1 -3.30 8.13 34.47
N GLU A 2 -4.58 8.42 34.78
CA GLU A 2 -5.60 9.08 33.94
C GLU A 2 -5.08 9.84 32.70
N LEU A 3 -4.27 10.90 32.90
CA LEU A 3 -3.85 11.79 31.81
C LEU A 3 -3.12 11.07 30.67
N ARG A 4 -2.34 10.01 30.95
CA ARG A 4 -1.66 9.21 29.92
C ARG A 4 -2.60 8.26 29.18
N PHE A 5 -3.63 7.75 29.86
CA PHE A 5 -4.66 6.92 29.22
C PHE A 5 -5.45 7.75 28.21
N GLN A 6 -5.79 8.99 28.59
CA GLN A 6 -6.48 9.93 27.71
C GLN A 6 -5.65 10.28 26.47
N THR A 7 -4.33 10.48 26.61
CA THR A 7 -3.45 10.74 25.44
C THR A 7 -3.40 9.53 24.49
N LEU A 8 -3.33 8.30 25.01
CA LEU A 8 -3.29 7.09 24.19
C LEU A 8 -4.63 6.82 23.49
N CYS A 9 -5.77 7.08 24.15
CA CYS A 9 -7.08 7.06 23.49
C CYS A 9 -7.19 8.12 22.39
N ILE A 10 -6.62 9.31 22.57
CA ILE A 10 -6.60 10.35 21.52
C ILE A 10 -5.74 9.90 20.33
N TRP A 11 -4.57 9.26 20.57
CA TRP A 11 -3.76 8.69 19.49
C TRP A 11 -4.48 7.57 18.73
N PHE A 12 -5.18 6.67 19.44
CA PHE A 12 -5.98 5.61 18.82
C PHE A 12 -7.14 6.18 17.98
N LEU A 13 -7.93 7.11 18.53
CA LEU A 13 -9.03 7.76 17.81
C LEU A 13 -8.55 8.60 16.62
N CYS A 14 -7.42 9.29 16.75
CA CYS A 14 -6.83 10.06 15.65
C CYS A 14 -6.24 9.14 14.56
N GLY A 15 -5.63 8.02 14.93
CA GLY A 15 -5.18 6.98 14.00
C GLY A 15 -6.32 6.34 13.23
N VAL A 16 -7.44 6.02 13.89
CA VAL A 16 -8.66 5.51 13.25
C VAL A 16 -9.29 6.57 12.33
N ALA A 17 -9.35 7.84 12.72
CA ALA A 17 -9.83 8.92 11.86
C ALA A 17 -8.95 9.11 10.60
N LEU A 18 -7.62 9.03 10.75
CA LEU A 18 -6.67 9.05 9.62
C LEU A 18 -6.79 7.83 8.71
N ALA A 19 -7.23 6.68 9.23
CA ALA A 19 -7.55 5.50 8.41
C ALA A 19 -8.89 5.67 7.67
N GLN A 20 -9.91 6.22 8.34
CA GLN A 20 -11.22 6.47 7.72
C GLN A 20 -11.14 7.44 6.54
N ASN A 21 -10.30 8.48 6.64
CA ASN A 21 -10.03 9.43 5.56
C ASN A 21 -9.21 8.84 4.38
N ALA A 22 -8.85 7.56 4.44
CA ALA A 22 -8.25 6.79 3.35
C ALA A 22 -9.19 5.69 2.79
N THR A 23 -10.40 5.56 3.33
CA THR A 23 -11.44 4.63 2.83
C THR A 23 -12.39 5.23 1.81
N GLU A 24 -12.30 6.54 1.53
CA GLU A 24 -12.82 7.03 0.25
C GLU A 24 -12.01 6.33 -0.85
N PRO A 25 -12.63 5.50 -1.72
CA PRO A 25 -11.96 5.14 -2.96
C PRO A 25 -11.64 6.48 -3.66
N PRO A 26 -10.44 6.66 -4.22
CA PRO A 26 -10.18 7.86 -4.99
C PRO A 26 -11.27 7.94 -6.05
N ALA A 27 -12.07 9.01 -6.01
CA ALA A 27 -13.03 9.30 -7.05
C ALA A 27 -12.30 9.12 -8.39
N PRO A 28 -12.86 8.36 -9.35
CA PRO A 28 -12.15 8.05 -10.58
C PRO A 28 -11.66 9.36 -11.17
N LEU A 29 -10.33 9.53 -11.18
CA LEU A 29 -9.73 10.81 -11.53
C LEU A 29 -10.30 11.20 -12.89
N PRO A 30 -10.94 12.38 -13.04
CA PRO A 30 -11.19 12.89 -14.37
C PRO A 30 -9.81 12.96 -15.04
N VAL A 31 -9.64 12.23 -16.14
CA VAL A 31 -8.40 12.22 -16.92
C VAL A 31 -8.29 13.58 -17.59
N ASN A 32 -7.82 14.56 -16.82
CA ASN A 32 -7.62 15.93 -17.24
C ASN A 32 -6.15 16.25 -16.96
N GLY A 33 -5.34 16.10 -18.02
CA GLY A 33 -3.90 16.14 -17.90
C GLY A 33 -3.38 17.53 -17.54
N SER A 34 -2.51 17.62 -16.54
CA SER A 34 -1.62 18.77 -16.36
C SER A 34 -0.38 18.39 -15.53
N GLN A 35 0.78 18.74 -16.07
CA GLN A 35 2.13 18.45 -15.59
C GLN A 35 2.73 19.68 -14.87
N PRO A 36 3.45 19.49 -13.76
CA PRO A 36 4.66 20.28 -13.45
C PRO A 36 5.76 19.46 -12.71
N THR A 37 7.08 19.75 -12.73
CA THR A 37 7.96 20.66 -13.52
C THR A 37 9.45 20.27 -13.29
N ASN A 38 10.36 20.77 -14.13
CA ASN A 38 11.82 20.92 -13.91
C ASN A 38 12.68 19.66 -13.63
N GLY A 39 13.02 18.94 -14.70
CA GLY A 39 14.04 17.88 -14.67
C GLY A 39 14.32 17.24 -16.03
N SER A 40 14.83 18.02 -17.00
CA SER A 40 15.05 17.65 -18.41
C SER A 40 13.78 17.42 -19.25
N ILE A 41 13.64 18.22 -20.31
CA ILE A 41 12.49 18.22 -21.21
C ILE A 41 12.80 17.37 -22.44
N THR A 42 11.96 16.36 -22.71
CA THR A 42 11.53 16.09 -24.09
C THR A 42 10.04 15.78 -24.08
N THR A 43 9.22 16.77 -24.41
CA THR A 43 7.78 16.60 -24.63
C THR A 43 7.54 15.87 -25.94
N ASN A 44 7.01 14.65 -25.87
CA ASN A 44 6.21 14.07 -26.94
C ASN A 44 5.01 13.37 -26.29
N GLY A 45 3.82 13.86 -26.60
CA GLY A 45 2.58 13.21 -26.17
C GLY A 45 2.32 11.96 -27.01
N THR A 46 2.86 10.83 -26.58
CA THR A 46 2.37 9.51 -26.99
C THR A 46 1.66 8.87 -25.82
N SER A 47 0.45 8.37 -26.07
CA SER A 47 -0.38 7.64 -25.11
C SER A 47 0.18 6.23 -24.86
N SER A 48 1.44 6.12 -24.44
CA SER A 48 1.98 4.88 -23.91
C SER A 48 1.37 4.63 -22.53
N VAL A 49 0.73 3.48 -22.36
CA VAL A 49 0.11 3.09 -21.08
C VAL A 49 1.16 3.04 -19.94
N PHE A 50 2.43 2.82 -20.28
CA PHE A 50 3.56 2.67 -19.35
C PHE A 50 4.34 3.98 -19.09
N ALA A 51 4.94 4.08 -17.90
CA ALA A 51 5.82 5.19 -17.48
C ALA A 51 7.15 5.19 -18.29
N PRO A 52 7.81 6.36 -18.48
CA PRO A 52 8.95 6.48 -19.39
C PRO A 52 10.15 5.59 -19.01
N CYS A 53 10.53 5.52 -17.73
CA CYS A 53 11.61 4.65 -17.28
C CYS A 53 11.28 3.16 -17.48
N ALA A 54 10.02 2.77 -17.22
CA ALA A 54 9.57 1.41 -17.46
C ALA A 54 9.48 1.05 -18.95
N LEU A 55 9.20 2.01 -19.83
CA LEU A 55 9.18 1.79 -21.27
C LEU A 55 10.58 1.43 -21.81
N ASP A 56 11.64 2.05 -21.28
CA ASP A 56 13.03 1.68 -21.59
C ASP A 56 13.31 0.23 -21.13
N CYS A 57 12.98 -0.13 -19.88
CA CYS A 57 13.11 -1.50 -19.39
C CYS A 57 12.30 -2.53 -20.21
N ILE A 58 11.06 -2.23 -20.56
CA ILE A 58 10.19 -3.07 -21.41
C ILE A 58 10.83 -3.25 -22.79
N SER A 59 11.30 -2.16 -23.42
CA SER A 59 11.87 -2.22 -24.78
C SER A 59 13.21 -2.94 -24.87
N ARG A 60 14.00 -2.95 -23.78
CA ARG A 60 15.21 -3.78 -23.68
C ARG A 60 14.86 -5.25 -23.53
N GLU A 61 14.05 -5.58 -22.53
CA GLU A 61 13.75 -6.97 -22.17
C GLU A 61 12.88 -7.70 -23.21
N VAL A 62 12.05 -6.98 -23.99
CA VAL A 62 11.17 -7.60 -25.00
C VAL A 62 11.96 -8.21 -26.16
N VAL A 63 13.14 -7.66 -26.47
CA VAL A 63 14.04 -8.17 -27.52
C VAL A 63 14.83 -9.41 -27.04
N LEU A 64 15.07 -9.53 -25.74
CA LEU A 64 15.66 -10.74 -25.14
C LEU A 64 14.63 -11.85 -24.86
N SER A 65 13.35 -11.49 -24.75
CA SER A 65 12.25 -12.42 -24.48
C SER A 65 11.71 -13.07 -25.76
N PRO A 66 10.98 -14.20 -25.66
CA PRO A 66 10.34 -14.82 -26.84
C PRO A 66 9.24 -13.95 -27.46
N CYS A 67 8.82 -12.84 -26.83
CA CYS A 67 7.75 -12.00 -27.34
C CYS A 67 8.18 -11.10 -28.50
N GLN A 68 9.47 -10.73 -28.59
CA GLN A 68 10.12 -9.93 -29.65
C GLN A 68 9.59 -8.49 -29.86
N THR A 69 8.28 -8.29 -29.86
CA THR A 69 7.61 -6.98 -29.97
C THR A 69 6.59 -6.79 -28.85
N ILE A 70 6.29 -5.53 -28.54
CA ILE A 70 5.31 -5.15 -27.51
C ILE A 70 3.87 -5.38 -28.00
N ASP A 71 3.66 -5.40 -29.32
CA ASP A 71 2.34 -5.58 -29.97
C ASP A 71 1.73 -6.96 -29.69
N ASN A 72 2.54 -7.96 -29.33
CA ASN A 72 2.06 -9.29 -28.98
C ASN A 72 1.55 -9.31 -27.53
N THR A 73 0.41 -8.64 -27.31
CA THR A 73 -0.26 -8.49 -26.01
C THR A 73 -0.36 -9.80 -25.24
N THR A 74 -0.77 -10.89 -25.91
CA THR A 74 -0.90 -12.23 -25.30
C THR A 74 0.43 -12.77 -24.77
N CYS A 75 1.54 -12.62 -25.53
CA CYS A 75 2.86 -13.04 -25.05
C CYS A 75 3.33 -12.14 -23.91
N VAL A 76 3.28 -10.81 -24.13
CA VAL A 76 3.69 -9.80 -23.16
C VAL A 76 2.99 -10.02 -21.82
N CYS A 77 1.69 -10.28 -21.81
CA CYS A 77 0.89 -10.43 -20.59
C CYS A 77 1.05 -11.80 -19.90
N ASN A 78 1.38 -12.87 -20.62
CA ASN A 78 1.44 -14.24 -20.08
C ASN A 78 2.87 -14.69 -19.70
N ASP A 79 3.92 -14.09 -20.26
CA ASP A 79 5.30 -14.48 -19.98
C ASP A 79 5.79 -13.94 -18.61
N GLN A 80 5.84 -14.84 -17.62
CA GLN A 80 6.35 -14.54 -16.28
C GLN A 80 7.87 -14.34 -16.21
N GLY A 81 8.63 -14.85 -17.19
CA GLY A 81 10.09 -14.69 -17.27
C GLY A 81 10.44 -13.27 -17.68
N PHE A 82 9.83 -12.79 -18.77
CA PHE A 82 9.91 -11.42 -19.25
C PHE A 82 9.59 -10.41 -18.15
N TYR A 83 8.43 -10.55 -17.47
CA TYR A 83 8.06 -9.61 -16.41
C TYR A 83 9.03 -9.58 -15.23
N LYS A 84 9.61 -10.71 -14.84
CA LYS A 84 10.63 -10.73 -13.77
C LYS A 84 11.91 -10.00 -14.14
N GLN A 85 12.25 -9.92 -15.42
CA GLN A 85 13.41 -9.14 -15.88
C GLN A 85 13.08 -7.65 -15.99
N VAL A 86 11.90 -7.32 -16.52
CA VAL A 86 11.38 -5.93 -16.53
C VAL A 86 11.28 -5.37 -15.10
N GLU A 87 10.75 -6.15 -14.16
CA GLU A 87 10.65 -5.77 -12.74
C GLU A 87 12.03 -5.53 -12.12
N LYS A 88 13.03 -6.40 -12.40
CA LYS A 88 14.42 -6.18 -11.94
C LYS A 88 15.03 -4.91 -12.53
N CYS A 89 14.81 -4.63 -13.81
CA CYS A 89 15.27 -3.40 -14.46
C CYS A 89 14.63 -2.17 -13.81
N ILE A 90 13.32 -2.19 -13.56
CA ILE A 90 12.59 -1.11 -12.89
C ILE A 90 13.10 -0.90 -11.46
N MET A 91 13.30 -1.98 -10.69
CA MET A 91 13.83 -1.91 -9.31
C MET A 91 15.28 -1.43 -9.25
N ALA A 92 16.06 -1.59 -10.33
CA ALA A 92 17.46 -1.14 -10.41
C ALA A 92 17.62 0.29 -10.95
N GLY A 93 16.72 0.75 -11.83
CA GLY A 93 16.88 2.01 -12.57
C GLY A 93 15.78 3.06 -12.42
N CYS A 94 14.58 2.69 -11.93
CA CYS A 94 13.41 3.58 -11.88
C CYS A 94 13.03 3.95 -10.44
N THR A 95 12.21 5.00 -10.29
CA THR A 95 11.69 5.37 -8.97
C THR A 95 10.59 4.40 -8.50
N PRO A 96 10.41 4.17 -7.18
CA PRO A 96 9.33 3.31 -6.66
C PRO A 96 7.93 3.75 -7.12
N ARG A 97 7.72 5.06 -7.28
CA ARG A 97 6.47 5.65 -7.77
C ARG A 97 6.17 5.26 -9.22
N GLU A 98 7.19 5.21 -10.09
CA GLU A 98 7.06 4.73 -11.47
C GLU A 98 6.85 3.22 -11.53
N GLY A 99 7.47 2.45 -10.63
CA GLY A 99 7.21 1.01 -10.50
C GLY A 99 5.75 0.69 -10.20
N ILE A 100 5.16 1.38 -9.21
CA ILE A 100 3.73 1.24 -8.86
C ILE A 100 2.83 1.70 -10.03
N ALA A 101 3.15 2.82 -10.67
CA ALA A 101 2.41 3.30 -11.84
C ALA A 101 2.46 2.28 -13.01
N THR A 102 3.61 1.65 -13.22
CA THR A 102 3.82 0.62 -14.25
C THR A 102 3.05 -0.67 -13.94
N GLN A 103 2.96 -1.06 -12.67
CA GLN A 103 2.15 -2.21 -12.27
C GLN A 103 0.66 -1.98 -12.55
N LYS A 104 0.15 -0.77 -12.30
CA LYS A 104 -1.22 -0.40 -12.64
C LYS A 104 -1.43 -0.35 -14.16
N ALA A 105 -0.54 0.32 -14.88
CA ALA A 105 -0.51 0.39 -16.34
C ALA A 105 -0.55 -1.00 -16.99
N LYS A 106 0.24 -1.95 -16.47
CA LYS A 106 0.21 -3.35 -16.89
C LYS A 106 -1.15 -4.00 -16.68
N ALA A 107 -1.77 -3.82 -15.51
CA ALA A 107 -3.07 -4.40 -15.22
C ALA A 107 -4.15 -3.88 -16.19
N ASP A 108 -4.15 -2.57 -16.46
CA ASP A 108 -5.04 -1.94 -17.42
C ASP A 108 -4.75 -2.46 -18.87
N TYR A 109 -3.48 -2.53 -19.27
CA TYR A 109 -3.05 -3.01 -20.60
C TYR A 109 -3.42 -4.49 -20.85
N CYS A 110 -3.18 -5.36 -19.87
CA CYS A 110 -3.42 -6.79 -19.97
C CYS A 110 -4.87 -7.19 -19.67
N HIS A 111 -5.73 -6.24 -19.24
CA HIS A 111 -7.07 -6.51 -18.70
C HIS A 111 -7.07 -7.57 -17.58
N ASP A 112 -5.95 -7.64 -16.86
CA ASP A 112 -5.68 -8.67 -15.86
C ASP A 112 -6.50 -8.28 -14.61
N PRO A 113 -7.40 -9.15 -14.09
CA PRO A 113 -8.29 -8.78 -13.01
C PRO A 113 -7.47 -8.40 -11.78
N VAL A 114 -7.50 -7.11 -11.42
CA VAL A 114 -6.67 -6.51 -10.35
C VAL A 114 -6.66 -7.42 -9.13
N ARG A 115 -5.54 -8.15 -8.95
CA ARG A 115 -5.38 -9.19 -7.92
C ARG A 115 -5.21 -8.51 -6.56
N SER A 116 -6.32 -8.02 -6.06
CA SER A 116 -6.39 -7.04 -4.99
C SER A 116 -6.10 -7.69 -3.63
N GLN A 117 -4.81 -7.83 -3.32
CA GLN A 117 -4.30 -8.16 -1.98
C GLN A 117 -4.82 -7.19 -0.90
N VAL A 118 -5.39 -6.05 -1.30
CA VAL A 118 -6.19 -5.16 -0.44
C VAL A 118 -7.21 -5.93 0.40
N LYS A 119 -7.86 -6.99 -0.11
CA LYS A 119 -8.83 -7.78 0.68
C LYS A 119 -8.19 -8.48 1.87
N MET A 120 -6.95 -8.97 1.69
CA MET A 120 -6.17 -9.58 2.78
C MET A 120 -5.71 -8.52 3.78
N LEU A 121 -5.24 -7.37 3.30
CA LEU A 121 -4.86 -6.22 4.12
C LEU A 121 -6.04 -5.68 4.95
N TYR A 122 -7.23 -5.57 4.36
CA TYR A 122 -8.46 -5.17 5.06
C TYR A 122 -8.88 -6.20 6.11
N GLY A 123 -8.74 -7.51 5.83
CA GLY A 123 -9.00 -8.56 6.81
C GLY A 123 -8.03 -8.53 8.00
N LEU A 124 -6.74 -8.30 7.75
CA LEU A 124 -5.74 -8.10 8.80
C LEU A 124 -6.05 -6.87 9.67
N ARG A 125 -6.40 -5.73 9.04
CA ARG A 125 -6.79 -4.51 9.76
C ARG A 125 -8.10 -4.65 10.54
N SER A 126 -9.08 -5.42 10.07
CA SER A 126 -10.32 -5.64 10.84
C SER A 126 -10.07 -6.52 12.08
N LEU A 127 -9.13 -7.46 12.02
CA LEU A 127 -8.71 -8.27 13.18
C LEU A 127 -7.97 -7.44 14.24
N GLU A 128 -7.07 -6.54 13.83
CA GLU A 128 -6.39 -5.60 14.74
C GLU A 128 -7.41 -4.70 15.46
N ILE A 129 -8.38 -4.13 14.74
CA ILE A 129 -9.47 -3.33 15.34
C ILE A 129 -10.27 -4.17 16.36
N ALA A 130 -10.58 -5.43 16.03
CA ALA A 130 -11.28 -6.34 16.95
C ALA A 130 -10.44 -6.68 18.20
N ALA A 131 -9.12 -6.86 18.07
CA ALA A 131 -8.21 -7.10 19.19
C ALA A 131 -8.21 -5.92 20.17
N TRP A 132 -8.13 -4.68 19.67
CA TRP A 132 -8.27 -3.47 20.48
C TRP A 132 -9.59 -3.40 21.25
N PHE A 133 -10.72 -3.76 20.63
CA PHE A 133 -12.00 -3.82 21.33
C PHE A 133 -12.01 -4.86 22.46
N LEU A 134 -11.40 -6.03 22.28
CA LEU A 134 -11.30 -7.06 23.33
C LEU A 134 -10.43 -6.58 24.51
N VAL A 135 -9.31 -5.89 24.24
CA VAL A 135 -8.45 -5.31 25.28
C VAL A 135 -9.21 -4.22 26.05
N LEU A 136 -9.88 -3.29 25.35
CA LEU A 136 -10.69 -2.25 25.98
C LEU A 136 -11.84 -2.83 26.82
N PHE A 137 -12.52 -3.87 26.34
CA PHE A 137 -13.56 -4.57 27.09
C PHE A 137 -13.01 -5.24 28.35
N ARG A 138 -11.83 -5.86 28.30
CA ARG A 138 -11.16 -6.43 29.48
C ARG A 138 -10.82 -5.36 30.52
N PHE A 139 -10.28 -4.21 30.10
CA PHE A 139 -10.01 -3.08 30.99
C PHE A 139 -11.30 -2.52 31.62
N TYR A 140 -12.36 -2.36 30.83
CA TYR A 140 -13.67 -1.92 31.32
C TYR A 140 -14.26 -2.90 32.35
N ALA A 141 -14.19 -4.21 32.09
CA ALA A 141 -14.67 -5.23 33.02
C ALA A 141 -13.93 -5.22 34.37
N ARG A 142 -12.59 -5.04 34.37
CA ARG A 142 -11.81 -4.91 35.61
C ARG A 142 -12.09 -3.59 36.35
N TRP A 143 -12.29 -2.50 35.61
CA TRP A 143 -12.68 -1.21 36.19
C TRP A 143 -14.06 -1.26 36.84
N ALA A 144 -15.08 -1.81 36.14
CA ALA A 144 -16.43 -1.95 36.64
C ALA A 144 -16.52 -2.86 37.89
N THR A 145 -15.70 -3.92 37.95
CA THR A 145 -15.60 -4.81 39.12
C THR A 145 -14.69 -4.28 40.23
N ARG A 146 -14.05 -3.12 40.06
CA ARG A 146 -13.06 -2.51 40.97
C ARG A 146 -11.92 -3.46 41.38
N LEU A 147 -11.61 -4.45 40.54
CA LEU A 147 -10.51 -5.38 40.78
C LEU A 147 -9.17 -4.68 40.53
N ARG A 148 -8.16 -5.04 41.33
CA ARG A 148 -6.79 -4.52 41.14
C ARG A 148 -6.23 -5.04 39.82
N TYR A 149 -5.67 -4.13 39.00
CA TYR A 149 -4.93 -4.51 37.80
C TYR A 149 -3.77 -5.46 38.16
N GLY A 150 -3.69 -6.57 37.44
CA GLY A 150 -2.67 -7.59 37.63
C GLY A 150 -1.55 -7.47 36.60
N TRP A 151 -0.41 -8.11 36.85
CA TRP A 151 0.67 -8.24 35.85
C TRP A 151 0.16 -8.83 34.51
N ASP A 152 -0.84 -9.70 34.60
CA ASP A 152 -1.62 -10.27 33.49
C ASP A 152 -2.26 -9.23 32.54
N ASP A 153 -2.65 -8.04 33.01
CA ASP A 153 -3.19 -6.99 32.13
C ASP A 153 -2.09 -6.28 31.34
N TYR A 154 -0.93 -6.08 31.96
CA TYR A 154 0.21 -5.40 31.35
C TYR A 154 0.86 -6.24 30.24
N ILE A 155 0.93 -7.57 30.41
CA ILE A 155 1.49 -8.47 29.37
C ILE A 155 0.62 -8.55 28.11
N ILE A 156 -0.67 -8.22 28.19
CA ILE A 156 -1.56 -8.12 27.02
C ILE A 156 -1.47 -6.71 26.40
N TYR A 157 -1.47 -5.67 27.23
CA TYR A 157 -1.52 -4.28 26.78
C TYR A 157 -0.23 -3.79 26.12
N ILE A 158 0.94 -4.18 26.64
CA ILE A 158 2.24 -3.70 26.15
C ILE A 158 2.54 -4.20 24.72
N PRO A 159 2.38 -5.51 24.38
CA PRO A 159 2.60 -5.98 23.02
C PRO A 159 1.65 -5.34 22.00
N GLU A 160 0.37 -5.19 22.34
CA GLU A 160 -0.63 -4.58 21.44
C GLU A 160 -0.25 -3.14 21.06
N LEU A 161 0.21 -2.34 22.04
CA LEU A 161 0.78 -1.01 21.79
C LEU A 161 2.01 -1.04 20.87
N VAL A 162 2.94 -1.97 21.09
CA VAL A 162 4.16 -2.07 20.26
C VAL A 162 3.80 -2.42 18.82
N ILE A 163 2.87 -3.37 18.62
CA ILE A 163 2.38 -3.78 17.30
C ILE A 163 1.67 -2.62 16.59
N SER A 164 0.80 -1.87 17.27
CA SER A 164 0.11 -0.73 16.65
C SER A 164 1.07 0.42 16.27
N GLN A 165 2.11 0.66 17.07
CA GLN A 165 3.12 1.65 16.69
C GLN A 165 3.90 1.23 15.44
N LEU A 166 4.32 -0.03 15.36
CA LEU A 166 5.01 -0.57 14.17
C LEU A 166 4.09 -0.52 12.93
N SER A 167 2.83 -0.96 13.06
CA SER A 167 1.86 -0.95 11.95
C SER A 167 1.52 0.47 11.47
N MET A 168 1.69 1.50 12.31
CA MET A 168 1.60 2.90 11.93
C MET A 168 2.85 3.38 11.17
N PHE A 169 4.06 3.03 11.63
CA PHE A 169 5.31 3.40 10.93
C PHE A 169 5.38 2.79 9.54
N ASP A 170 5.04 1.51 9.38
CA ASP A 170 5.02 0.84 8.07
C ASP A 170 4.06 1.55 7.10
N HIS A 171 2.88 1.97 7.56
CA HIS A 171 1.91 2.69 6.73
C HIS A 171 2.28 4.15 6.41
N ILE A 172 3.23 4.73 7.15
CA ILE A 172 3.84 6.02 6.82
C ILE A 172 4.99 5.81 5.82
N ALA A 173 5.77 4.74 5.97
CA ALA A 173 6.85 4.37 5.05
C ALA A 173 6.32 3.98 3.66
N ILE A 174 5.26 3.15 3.59
CA ILE A 174 4.63 2.72 2.34
C ILE A 174 3.93 3.87 1.59
N ARG A 175 3.59 4.97 2.28
CA ARG A 175 2.94 6.16 1.68
C ARG A 175 3.92 7.28 1.31
N LYS A 176 5.23 7.10 1.49
CA LYS A 176 6.28 8.05 1.07
C LYS A 176 7.01 7.54 -0.17
#